data_AF-A0A377WKY6-F1
#
_entry.id   AF-A0A377WKY6-F1
#
_cell.length_a   1.000
_cell.length_b   1.000
_cell.length_c   1.000
_cell.angle_alpha   90.00
_cell.angle_beta   90.00
_cell.angle_gamma   90.00
#
_symmetry.space_group_name_H-M   'P 1'
#
loop_
_entity.id
_entity.type
_entity.pdbx_description
1 polymer ?
#
loop_
_entity_poly.entity_id
_entity_poly.type
_entity_poly.pdbx_seq_one_letter_code
_entity_poly.pdbx_strand_id
1 'polypeptide(L)'
;MSWRRTLAQSGCLVLALEADLEAWESTEQAFAAGGAHFGRIDVLINNVGGTIWARPFAEYQPEQIEKEIRRSLFPTLWGCRAALPWMLKQGKGSIVNISSVATGGSESGAVLGGERRR
;
A
#
# COMPACT_ATOMS: atom_id res chain seq x y z
N MET A 1 0.58 3.57 20.64
CA MET A 1 0.07 2.48 21.52
C MET A 1 -1.44 2.53 21.83
N SER A 2 -2.23 3.52 21.37
CA SER A 2 -3.66 3.64 21.74
C SER A 2 -4.61 2.71 20.93
N TRP A 3 -4.34 2.47 19.65
CA TRP A 3 -5.27 1.75 18.75
C TRP A 3 -5.53 0.28 19.10
N ARG A 4 -4.53 -0.45 19.61
CA ARG A 4 -4.71 -1.87 20.01
C ARG A 4 -5.74 -2.01 21.13
N ARG A 5 -5.75 -1.06 22.07
CA ARG A 5 -6.71 -1.02 23.17
C ARG A 5 -8.11 -0.67 22.67
N THR A 6 -8.23 0.28 21.72
CA THR A 6 -9.50 0.62 21.06
C THR A 6 -10.11 -0.58 20.33
N LEU A 7 -9.28 -1.33 19.57
CA LEU A 7 -9.74 -2.52 18.85
C LEU A 7 -10.12 -3.67 19.78
N ALA A 8 -9.41 -3.86 20.89
CA ALA A 8 -9.79 -4.87 21.90
C ALA A 8 -11.13 -4.55 22.58
N GLN A 9 -11.53 -3.28 22.63
CA GLN A 9 -12.77 -2.82 23.25
C GLN A 9 -13.96 -2.76 22.28
N SER A 10 -13.76 -2.96 20.98
CA SER A 10 -14.85 -2.86 19.99
C SER A 10 -15.77 -4.07 19.95
N GLY A 11 -15.44 -5.16 20.68
CA GLY A 11 -16.14 -6.44 20.62
C GLY A 11 -15.86 -7.24 19.34
N CYS A 12 -14.99 -6.74 18.45
CA CYS A 12 -14.54 -7.46 17.27
C CYS A 12 -13.38 -8.41 17.61
N LEU A 13 -13.31 -9.56 16.93
CA LEU A 13 -12.10 -10.38 16.94
C LEU A 13 -11.02 -9.70 16.09
N VAL A 14 -9.86 -9.44 16.68
CA VAL A 14 -8.76 -8.71 16.03
C VAL A 14 -7.47 -9.48 16.19
N LEU A 15 -6.80 -9.74 15.06
CA LEU A 15 -5.44 -10.30 15.00
C LEU A 15 -4.52 -9.23 14.42
N ALA A 16 -3.49 -8.85 15.18
CA ALA A 16 -2.44 -7.96 14.70
C ALA A 16 -1.19 -8.79 14.38
N LEU A 17 -0.71 -8.69 13.13
CA LEU A 17 0.49 -9.37 12.65
C LEU A 17 1.53 -8.32 12.25
N GLU A 18 2.78 -8.58 12.62
CA GLU A 18 3.93 -7.80 12.15
C GLU A 18 4.52 -8.51 10.94
N ALA A 19 4.71 -7.78 9.85
CA ALA A 19 5.21 -8.33 8.59
C ALA A 19 5.94 -7.24 7.78
N ASP A 20 6.99 -7.64 7.08
CA ASP A 20 7.64 -6.82 6.07
C ASP A 20 6.98 -7.08 4.72
N LEU A 21 6.20 -6.11 4.24
CA LEU A 21 5.47 -6.25 2.99
C LEU A 21 6.34 -6.03 1.75
N GLU A 22 7.59 -5.57 1.89
CA GLU A 22 8.56 -5.54 0.77
C GLU A 22 9.07 -6.94 0.42
N ALA A 23 8.92 -7.91 1.33
CA ALA A 23 9.32 -9.31 1.15
C ALA A 23 8.12 -10.23 0.88
N TRP A 24 8.26 -11.10 -0.14
CA TRP A 24 7.19 -12.04 -0.51
C TRP A 24 6.89 -13.02 0.61
N GLU A 25 7.92 -13.66 1.17
CA GLU A 25 7.78 -14.72 2.17
C GLU A 25 7.14 -14.21 3.46
N SER A 26 7.50 -12.99 3.89
CA SER A 26 6.89 -12.36 5.07
C SER A 26 5.42 -12.00 4.81
N THR A 27 5.10 -11.50 3.62
CA THR A 27 3.71 -11.22 3.23
C THR A 27 2.88 -12.50 3.19
N GLU A 28 3.37 -13.55 2.54
CA GLU A 28 2.69 -14.84 2.43
C GLU A 28 2.39 -15.43 3.82
N GLN A 29 3.37 -15.42 4.72
CA GLN A 29 3.23 -15.93 6.08
C GLN A 29 2.15 -15.16 6.87
N ALA A 30 2.08 -13.83 6.73
CA ALA A 30 1.09 -13.02 7.40
C ALA A 30 -0.34 -13.34 6.93
N PHE A 31 -0.55 -13.49 5.62
CA PHE A 31 -1.85 -13.86 5.07
C PHE A 31 -2.22 -15.30 5.40
N ALA A 32 -1.26 -16.23 5.41
CA ALA A 32 -1.49 -17.60 5.84
C ALA A 32 -1.93 -17.67 7.32
N ALA A 33 -1.25 -16.93 8.21
CA ALA A 33 -1.61 -16.85 9.62
C ALA A 33 -3.00 -16.22 9.84
N GLY A 34 -3.29 -15.11 9.15
CA GLY A 34 -4.61 -14.47 9.21
C GLY A 34 -5.73 -15.36 8.68
N GLY A 35 -5.54 -15.95 7.50
CA GLY A 35 -6.50 -16.87 6.89
C GLY A 35 -6.72 -18.13 7.74
N ALA A 36 -5.68 -18.66 8.39
CA ALA A 36 -5.81 -19.78 9.32
C ALA A 36 -6.57 -19.40 10.60
N HIS A 37 -6.33 -18.21 11.16
CA HIS A 37 -6.98 -17.73 12.36
C HIS A 37 -8.48 -17.46 12.16
N PHE A 38 -8.85 -16.83 11.04
CA PHE A 38 -10.24 -16.47 10.73
C PHE A 38 -10.97 -17.50 9.84
N GLY A 39 -10.24 -18.47 9.29
CA GLY A 39 -10.74 -19.51 8.37
C GLY A 39 -10.98 -19.05 6.93
N ARG A 40 -10.88 -17.74 6.65
CA ARG A 40 -11.17 -17.13 5.34
C ARG A 40 -10.55 -15.74 5.22
N ILE A 41 -10.44 -15.25 3.98
CA ILE A 41 -10.12 -13.84 3.67
C ILE A 41 -11.19 -13.31 2.72
N ASP A 42 -11.96 -12.33 3.19
CA ASP A 42 -13.09 -11.78 2.43
C ASP A 42 -12.77 -10.49 1.71
N VAL A 43 -12.02 -9.62 2.39
CA VAL A 43 -11.65 -8.31 1.89
C VAL A 43 -10.16 -8.13 2.15
N LEU A 44 -9.43 -7.76 1.10
CA LEU A 44 -8.08 -7.22 1.21
C LEU A 44 -8.15 -5.72 0.97
N ILE A 45 -7.60 -4.94 1.90
CA ILE A 45 -7.38 -3.51 1.71
C ILE A 45 -5.87 -3.29 1.67
N ASN A 46 -5.32 -3.04 0.48
CA ASN A 46 -3.94 -2.62 0.32
C ASN A 46 -3.86 -1.11 0.59
N ASN A 47 -3.45 -0.75 1.81
CA ASN A 47 -3.18 0.63 2.25
C ASN A 47 -1.68 0.91 2.42
N VAL A 48 -0.84 0.19 1.69
CA VAL A 48 0.62 0.30 1.77
C VAL A 48 1.14 0.99 0.53
N GLY A 49 2.02 1.97 0.71
CA GLY A 49 2.66 2.72 -0.35
C GLY A 49 2.99 4.15 0.05
N GLY A 50 3.08 5.02 -0.94
CA GLY A 50 3.50 6.41 -0.77
C GLY A 50 4.87 6.67 -1.37
N THR A 51 5.14 7.95 -1.59
CA THR A 51 6.32 8.41 -2.32
C THR A 51 7.54 8.46 -1.41
N ILE A 52 8.66 7.85 -1.82
CA ILE A 52 9.93 7.98 -1.08
C ILE A 52 10.60 9.32 -1.40
N TRP A 53 10.60 9.74 -2.67
CA TRP A 53 11.21 10.99 -3.12
C TRP A 53 10.19 11.97 -3.70
N ALA A 54 10.09 13.18 -3.17
CA ALA A 54 9.24 14.23 -3.74
C ALA A 54 10.04 15.15 -4.65
N ARG A 55 10.35 14.71 -5.88
CA ARG A 55 11.09 15.51 -6.89
C ARG A 55 10.77 15.07 -8.32
N PRO A 56 11.17 15.83 -9.35
CA PRO A 56 10.95 15.42 -10.74
C PRO A 56 11.54 14.05 -11.02
N PHE A 57 10.78 13.22 -11.74
CA PHE A 57 11.18 11.84 -12.05
C PHE A 57 12.53 11.76 -12.78
N ALA A 58 12.85 12.76 -13.63
CA ALA A 58 14.10 12.83 -14.37
C ALA A 58 15.36 12.90 -13.47
N GLU A 59 15.22 13.24 -12.19
CA GLU A 59 16.33 13.33 -11.23
C GLU A 59 16.55 12.03 -10.44
N TYR A 60 15.74 11.01 -10.69
CA TYR A 60 15.86 9.72 -10.01
C TYR A 60 17.06 8.96 -10.54
N GLN A 61 17.89 8.47 -9.61
CA GLN A 61 18.87 7.44 -9.94
C GLN A 61 18.17 6.09 -10.11
N PRO A 62 18.73 5.17 -10.90
CA PRO A 62 18.14 3.84 -11.12
C PRO A 62 17.76 3.12 -9.82
N GLU A 63 18.61 3.16 -8.79
CA GLU A 63 18.38 2.48 -7.51
C GLU A 63 17.21 3.09 -6.73
N GLN A 64 16.90 4.36 -7.00
CA GLN A 64 15.77 5.05 -6.38
C GLN A 64 14.47 4.61 -7.06
N ILE A 65 14.46 4.41 -8.38
CA ILE A 65 13.30 3.85 -9.07
C ILE A 65 12.97 2.46 -8.51
N GLU A 66 13.98 1.60 -8.35
CA GLU A 66 13.79 0.26 -7.79
C GLU A 66 13.21 0.28 -6.38
N LYS A 67 13.74 1.15 -5.52
CA LYS A 67 13.25 1.31 -4.15
C LYS A 67 11.83 1.89 -4.11
N GLU A 68 11.49 2.82 -5.00
CA GLU A 68 10.13 3.37 -5.11
C GLU A 68 9.16 2.24 -5.44
N ILE A 69 9.47 1.42 -6.45
CA ILE A 69 8.66 0.25 -6.83
C ILE A 69 8.58 -0.75 -5.67
N ARG A 70 9.70 -1.01 -5.01
CA ARG A 70 9.77 -1.99 -3.92
C ARG A 70 8.92 -1.62 -2.73
N ARG A 71 8.85 -0.35 -2.38
CA ARG A 71 8.04 0.12 -1.25
C ARG A 71 6.59 0.40 -1.62
N SER A 72 6.32 0.88 -2.83
CA SER A 72 4.98 1.38 -3.20
C SER A 72 4.12 0.40 -3.99
N LEU A 73 4.73 -0.47 -4.80
CA LEU A 73 4.01 -1.36 -5.70
C LEU A 73 4.08 -2.82 -5.27
N PHE A 74 5.27 -3.35 -4.97
CA PHE A 74 5.41 -4.78 -4.62
C PHE A 74 4.54 -5.21 -3.44
N PRO A 75 4.43 -4.46 -2.33
CA PRO A 75 3.54 -4.79 -1.22
C PRO A 75 2.08 -5.01 -1.66
N THR A 76 1.57 -4.17 -2.55
CA THR A 76 0.22 -4.31 -3.12
C THR A 76 0.09 -5.58 -3.95
N LEU A 77 1.07 -5.86 -4.81
CA LEU A 77 1.08 -7.06 -5.65
C LEU A 77 1.17 -8.33 -4.79
N TRP A 78 1.99 -8.31 -3.73
CA TRP A 78 2.19 -9.47 -2.85
C TRP A 78 0.95 -9.72 -2.02
N GLY A 79 0.33 -8.67 -1.47
CA GLY A 79 -0.96 -8.77 -0.80
C GLY A 79 -2.02 -9.40 -1.69
N CYS A 80 -2.17 -8.93 -2.94
CA CYS A 80 -3.09 -9.52 -3.91
C CYS A 80 -2.80 -11.01 -4.13
N ARG A 81 -1.54 -11.36 -4.41
CA ARG A 81 -1.13 -12.75 -4.65
C ARG A 81 -1.40 -13.64 -3.44
N ALA A 82 -1.17 -13.16 -2.23
CA ALA A 82 -1.36 -13.92 -0.99
C ALA A 82 -2.84 -14.10 -0.62
N ALA A 83 -3.70 -13.12 -0.95
CA ALA A 83 -5.15 -13.21 -0.71
C ALA A 83 -5.89 -14.12 -1.71
N LEU A 84 -5.44 -14.15 -2.97
CA LEU A 84 -6.15 -14.82 -4.06
C LEU A 84 -6.48 -16.30 -3.80
N PRO A 85 -5.58 -17.15 -3.27
CA PRO A 85 -5.90 -18.56 -3.01
C PRO A 85 -7.12 -18.74 -2.10
N TRP A 86 -7.28 -17.88 -1.09
CA TRP A 86 -8.41 -17.89 -0.17
C TRP A 86 -9.70 -17.48 -0.88
N MET A 87 -9.66 -16.35 -1.58
CA MET A 87 -10.83 -15.81 -2.29
C MET A 87 -11.31 -16.73 -3.42
N LEU A 88 -10.38 -17.32 -4.18
CA LEU A 88 -10.69 -18.27 -5.26
C LEU A 88 -11.31 -19.56 -4.71
N LYS A 89 -10.74 -20.14 -3.65
CA LYS A 89 -11.31 -21.32 -2.98
C LYS A 89 -12.73 -21.06 -2.46
N GLN A 90 -12.98 -19.84 -1.98
CA GLN A 90 -14.29 -19.40 -1.50
C GLN A 90 -15.28 -19.06 -2.62
N GLY A 91 -14.81 -18.85 -3.86
CA GLY A 91 -15.60 -18.32 -4.97
C GLY A 91 -16.07 -16.86 -4.78
N LYS A 92 -15.51 -16.15 -3.80
CA LYS A 92 -15.85 -14.74 -3.49
C LYS A 92 -14.72 -14.03 -2.77
N GLY A 93 -14.62 -12.73 -2.99
CA GLY A 93 -13.71 -11.82 -2.30
C GLY A 93 -13.68 -10.46 -2.97
N SER A 94 -13.15 -9.46 -2.28
CA SER A 94 -12.94 -8.12 -2.83
C SER A 94 -11.54 -7.61 -2.46
N ILE A 95 -10.88 -6.96 -3.42
CA ILE A 95 -9.58 -6.32 -3.21
C ILE A 95 -9.76 -4.82 -3.46
N VAL A 96 -9.37 -4.02 -2.48
CA VAL A 96 -9.35 -2.55 -2.55
C VAL A 96 -7.89 -2.10 -2.51
N ASN A 97 -7.42 -1.50 -3.59
CA ASN A 97 -6.10 -0.88 -3.65
C ASN A 97 -6.25 0.63 -3.48
N ILE A 98 -5.67 1.17 -2.41
CA ILE A 98 -5.72 2.60 -2.13
C ILE A 98 -4.57 3.27 -2.87
N SER A 99 -4.88 4.25 -3.73
CA SER A 99 -3.92 5.09 -4.42
C SER A 99 -4.16 6.57 -4.10
N SER A 100 -3.18 7.42 -4.44
CA SER A 100 -3.27 8.87 -4.29
C SER A 100 -3.28 9.55 -5.65
N VAL A 101 -4.05 10.64 -5.77
CA VAL A 101 -4.04 11.52 -6.94
C VAL A 101 -3.00 12.62 -6.69
N ALA A 102 -1.73 12.32 -6.93
CA ALA A 102 -0.64 13.31 -6.83
C ALA A 102 -0.49 14.15 -8.13
N THR A 103 -1.59 14.42 -8.84
CA THR A 103 -1.61 15.18 -10.11
C THR A 103 -2.30 16.54 -10.01
N GLY A 104 -2.66 17.00 -8.81
CA GLY A 104 -2.98 18.41 -8.57
C GLY A 104 -1.70 19.15 -8.22
N GLY A 105 -1.17 19.92 -9.18
CA GLY A 105 0.01 20.76 -8.97
C GLY A 105 -0.09 21.53 -7.66
N SER A 106 0.87 21.33 -6.77
CA SER A 106 1.22 22.36 -5.81
C SER A 106 1.75 23.53 -6.62
N GLU A 107 0.86 24.44 -7.00
CA GLU A 107 1.22 25.82 -7.31
C GLU A 107 1.92 26.39 -6.07
N SER A 108 3.23 26.28 -6.07
CA SER A 108 4.10 27.07 -5.22
C SER A 108 5.06 27.80 -6.15
N GLY A 109 4.58 28.93 -6.65
CA GLY A 109 5.39 30.10 -6.98
C GLY A 109 6.43 29.94 -8.09
N ALA A 110 5.96 29.98 -9.35
CA ALA A 110 6.75 30.57 -10.43
C ALA A 110 5.83 31.44 -11.29
N VAL A 111 5.41 32.58 -10.76
CA VAL A 111 5.06 33.74 -11.59
C VAL A 111 6.36 34.17 -12.26
N LEU A 112 6.68 33.62 -13.43
CA LEU A 112 7.64 34.22 -14.33
C LEU A 112 6.90 35.30 -15.12
N GLY A 113 6.88 36.49 -14.53
CA GLY A 113 6.66 37.73 -15.27
C GLY A 113 7.72 37.84 -16.37
N GLY A 114 7.26 38.10 -17.58
CA GLY A 114 8.10 38.16 -18.77
C GLY A 114 7.36 38.77 -19.94
N GLU A 115 6.83 39.97 -19.74
CA GLU A 115 6.41 40.85 -20.81
C GLU A 115 7.56 41.08 -21.78
N ARG A 116 7.38 40.71 -23.05
CA ARG A 116 8.04 41.38 -24.18
C ARG A 116 7.06 41.52 -25.34
N ARG A 117 6.42 42.69 -25.41
CA ARG A 117 6.04 43.31 -26.68
C ARG A 117 7.30 43.44 -27.55
N ARG A 118 7.24 42.99 -28.79
CA ARG A 118 6.96 43.81 -29.98
C ARG A 118 6.43 42.92 -31.08
#